data_AF-A0A958QZ55-F1
#
_entry.id   AF-A0A958QZ55-F1
#
_cell.length_a   1.000
_cell.length_b   1.000
_cell.length_c   1.000
_cell.angle_alpha   90.00
_cell.angle_beta   90.00
_cell.angle_gamma   90.00
#
_symmetry.space_group_name_H-M   'P 1'
#
loop_
_entity.id
_entity.type
_entity.pdbx_description
1 polymer ?
#
loop_
_entity_poly.entity_id
_entity_poly.type
_entity_poly.pdbx_seq_one_letter_code
_entity_poly.pdbx_strand_id
1 'polypeptide(L)'
;MKLTFLGGTGTVTGSKYLIESSSLTGPILVDCGLFQGLKNLRLKNRESLPFDPKGLSAVILTHAHLDHSGYIPLLVKSGFKGPIYCSEATYELCKILLPDSGHLQEEEAKYANKRGFSKHHPALPLYTIEDAEASLSFFKPVKKKKKIFPPKLLTTTKRQANPF
;
A
#
# COMPACT_ATOMS: atom_id res chain seq x y z
N MET A 1 -3.63 16.23 14.62
CA MET A 1 -3.89 15.08 13.73
C MET A 1 -4.16 15.63 12.35
N LYS A 2 -3.60 15.03 11.29
CA LYS A 2 -3.74 15.43 9.89
C LYS A 2 -4.04 14.18 9.05
N LEU A 3 -5.00 14.32 8.13
CA LEU A 3 -5.41 13.29 7.17
C LEU A 3 -5.16 13.84 5.76
N THR A 4 -4.42 13.09 4.95
CA THR A 4 -4.12 13.46 3.55
C THR A 4 -4.65 12.38 2.61
N PHE A 5 -5.45 12.80 1.62
CA PHE A 5 -6.05 11.93 0.62
C PHE A 5 -5.12 11.81 -0.60
N LEU A 6 -4.65 10.61 -0.89
CA LEU A 6 -3.69 10.34 -1.97
C LEU A 6 -4.30 9.57 -3.15
N GLY A 7 -5.51 9.02 -2.94
CA GLY A 7 -6.31 8.34 -3.96
C GLY A 7 -7.66 7.93 -3.41
N GLY A 8 -8.53 7.34 -4.25
CA GLY A 8 -9.92 7.07 -3.87
C GLY A 8 -10.77 8.34 -3.63
N THR A 9 -10.34 9.49 -4.14
CA THR A 9 -11.07 10.77 -4.07
C THR A 9 -11.33 11.29 -5.48
N GLY A 10 -12.60 11.50 -5.83
CA GLY A 10 -13.00 11.79 -7.22
C GLY A 10 -12.83 10.59 -8.17
N THR A 11 -12.54 9.41 -7.63
CA THR A 11 -12.46 8.13 -8.34
C THR A 11 -12.66 6.99 -7.34
N VAL A 12 -13.08 5.81 -7.81
CA VAL A 12 -13.31 4.61 -6.97
C VAL A 12 -12.05 3.78 -6.73
N THR A 13 -10.93 4.13 -7.35
CA THR A 13 -9.73 3.29 -7.38
C THR A 13 -8.50 4.01 -6.82
N GLY A 14 -7.46 3.26 -6.46
CA GLY A 14 -6.23 3.79 -5.90
C GLY A 14 -6.34 4.25 -4.45
N SER A 15 -7.24 3.66 -3.65
CA SER A 15 -7.47 4.00 -2.25
C SER A 15 -6.14 4.10 -1.48
N LYS A 16 -5.91 5.25 -0.84
CA LYS A 16 -4.66 5.57 -0.16
C LYS A 16 -4.81 6.82 0.70
N TYR A 17 -4.72 6.67 2.01
CA TYR A 17 -4.90 7.78 2.95
C TYR A 17 -3.76 7.82 3.96
N LEU A 18 -3.08 8.96 4.06
CA LEU A 18 -1.98 9.15 5.00
C LEU A 18 -2.49 9.83 6.28
N ILE A 19 -2.22 9.20 7.42
CA ILE A 19 -2.59 9.69 8.75
C ILE A 19 -1.33 10.08 9.51
N GLU A 20 -1.30 11.33 9.98
CA GLU A 20 -0.21 11.88 10.77
C GLU A 20 -0.76 12.39 12.12
N SER A 21 -0.12 12.04 13.22
CA SER A 21 -0.51 12.52 14.55
C SER A 21 0.68 12.54 15.49
N SER A 22 0.71 13.50 16.40
CA SER A 22 1.74 13.59 17.45
C SER A 22 1.71 12.40 18.41
N SER A 23 0.54 11.75 18.55
CA SER A 23 0.39 10.52 19.31
C SER A 23 0.92 9.29 18.59
N LEU A 24 1.31 9.39 17.32
CA LEU A 24 1.90 8.29 16.56
C LEU A 24 3.43 8.39 16.57
N THR A 25 4.14 7.25 16.53
CA THR A 25 5.60 7.22 16.36
C THR A 25 6.04 7.61 14.95
N GLY A 26 5.10 7.70 14.01
CA GLY A 26 5.27 8.20 12.66
C GLY A 26 4.00 7.99 11.82
N PRO A 27 4.00 8.43 10.55
CA PRO A 27 2.82 8.36 9.70
C PRO A 27 2.35 6.93 9.43
N ILE A 28 1.04 6.74 9.30
CA ILE A 28 0.41 5.47 8.95
C ILE A 28 -0.37 5.64 7.65
N LEU A 29 -0.33 4.62 6.81
CA LEU A 29 -1.14 4.56 5.59
C LEU A 29 -2.37 3.68 5.83
N VAL A 30 -3.54 4.15 5.41
CA VAL A 30 -4.76 3.32 5.27
C VAL A 30 -4.94 3.02 3.79
N ASP A 31 -4.93 1.72 3.48
CA ASP A 31 -4.86 1.16 2.13
C ASP A 31 -3.64 1.63 1.31
N CYS A 32 -3.31 0.86 0.29
CA CYS A 32 -2.28 1.17 -0.69
C CYS A 32 -2.68 0.55 -2.03
N GLY A 33 -3.71 1.11 -2.65
CA GLY A 33 -4.30 0.62 -3.88
C GLY A 33 -3.65 1.12 -5.16
N LEU A 34 -3.76 0.33 -6.22
CA LEU A 34 -3.51 0.76 -7.60
C LEU A 34 -4.69 1.56 -8.13
N PHE A 35 -4.42 2.57 -8.94
CA PHE A 35 -5.40 3.18 -9.81
C PHE A 35 -5.68 2.26 -11.02
N GLN A 36 -6.92 1.85 -11.20
CA GLN A 36 -7.40 0.97 -12.28
C GLN A 36 -8.25 1.72 -13.33
N GLY A 37 -8.58 1.03 -14.43
CA GLY A 37 -9.46 1.55 -15.46
C GLY A 37 -8.78 2.53 -16.44
N LEU A 38 -9.29 3.76 -16.50
CA LEU A 38 -8.88 4.76 -17.50
C LEU A 38 -7.37 4.97 -17.52
N LYS A 39 -6.80 5.15 -18.71
CA LYS A 39 -5.35 5.25 -18.92
C LYS A 39 -4.71 6.36 -18.07
N ASN A 40 -5.34 7.53 -18.00
CA ASN A 40 -4.86 8.67 -17.19
C ASN A 40 -4.80 8.33 -15.69
N LEU A 41 -5.72 7.52 -15.18
CA LEU A 41 -5.68 7.04 -13.80
C LEU A 41 -4.53 6.05 -13.61
N ARG A 42 -4.38 5.08 -14.51
CA ARG A 42 -3.30 4.09 -14.43
C ARG A 42 -1.90 4.70 -14.46
N LEU A 43 -1.72 5.83 -15.16
CA LEU A 43 -0.44 6.56 -15.19
C LEU A 43 -0.02 7.07 -13.81
N LYS A 44 -0.98 7.39 -12.92
CA LYS A 44 -0.68 7.81 -11.55
C LYS A 44 0.06 6.76 -10.73
N ASN A 45 -0.05 5.48 -11.08
CA ASN A 45 0.70 4.42 -10.40
C ASN A 45 2.22 4.52 -10.63
N ARG A 46 2.66 5.25 -11.66
CA ARG A 46 4.08 5.49 -11.96
C ARG A 46 4.61 6.79 -11.37
N GLU A 47 3.75 7.61 -10.76
CA GLU A 47 4.16 8.83 -10.08
C GLU A 47 4.79 8.48 -8.72
N SER A 48 5.79 9.27 -8.32
CA SER A 48 6.41 9.13 -7.00
C SER A 48 5.39 9.43 -5.90
N LEU A 49 5.45 8.65 -4.81
CA LEU A 49 4.67 8.96 -3.63
C LEU A 49 5.10 10.33 -3.06
N PRO A 50 4.17 11.17 -2.58
CA PRO A 50 4.49 12.49 -2.03
C PRO A 50 5.04 12.42 -0.59
N PHE A 51 5.57 11.26 -0.19
CA PHE A 51 6.16 10.98 1.12
C PHE A 51 7.23 9.89 0.98
N ASP A 52 8.19 9.83 1.92
CA ASP A 52 9.20 8.78 1.96
C ASP A 52 8.61 7.47 2.53
N PRO A 53 8.57 6.36 1.76
CA PRO A 53 8.09 5.07 2.25
C PRO A 53 8.86 4.55 3.48
N LYS A 54 10.13 4.90 3.65
CA LYS A 54 10.94 4.48 4.80
C LYS A 54 10.48 5.12 6.12
N GLY A 55 9.83 6.28 6.03
CA GLY A 55 9.28 7.01 7.18
C GLY A 55 7.92 6.49 7.65
N LEU A 56 7.23 5.65 6.86
CA LEU A 56 5.96 5.06 7.25
C LEU A 56 6.14 4.07 8.38
N SER A 57 5.33 4.21 9.42
CA SER A 57 5.39 3.32 10.58
C SER A 57 4.57 2.05 10.40
N ALA A 58 3.47 2.11 9.64
CA ALA A 58 2.66 0.93 9.31
C ALA A 58 1.71 1.21 8.13
N VAL A 59 1.15 0.13 7.57
CA VAL A 59 -0.02 0.15 6.69
C VAL A 59 -1.16 -0.59 7.37
N ILE A 60 -2.37 -0.05 7.28
CA ILE A 60 -3.62 -0.72 7.65
C ILE A 60 -4.38 -1.00 6.36
N LEU A 61 -4.50 -2.27 6.00
CA LEU A 61 -5.22 -2.69 4.79
C LEU A 61 -6.64 -3.13 5.16
N THR A 62 -7.62 -2.48 4.55
CA THR A 62 -9.04 -2.73 4.83
C THR A 62 -9.52 -4.07 4.25
N HIS A 63 -9.20 -4.33 2.98
CA HIS A 63 -9.57 -5.55 2.27
C HIS A 63 -8.64 -5.80 1.07
N ALA A 64 -8.83 -6.94 0.40
CA ALA A 64 -7.80 -7.49 -0.49
C ALA A 64 -7.83 -6.98 -1.94
N HIS A 65 -8.87 -6.27 -2.37
CA HIS A 65 -8.99 -5.82 -3.76
C HIS A 65 -7.80 -4.94 -4.18
N LEU A 66 -7.42 -5.00 -5.46
CA LEU A 66 -6.21 -4.35 -5.97
C LEU A 66 -6.26 -2.82 -5.92
N ASP A 67 -7.45 -2.24 -5.93
CA ASP A 67 -7.68 -0.81 -5.68
C ASP A 67 -7.51 -0.39 -4.22
N HIS A 68 -7.21 -1.33 -3.32
CA HIS A 68 -6.83 -1.12 -1.92
C HIS A 68 -5.48 -1.77 -1.54
N SER A 69 -5.09 -2.87 -2.19
CA SER A 69 -3.89 -3.64 -1.85
C SER A 69 -2.80 -3.59 -2.93
N GLY A 70 -3.16 -3.30 -4.17
CA GLY A 70 -2.33 -3.61 -5.34
C GLY A 70 -1.05 -2.78 -5.45
N TYR A 71 -0.90 -1.67 -4.72
CA TYR A 71 0.31 -0.85 -4.72
C TYR A 71 1.29 -1.29 -3.61
N ILE A 72 0.90 -2.21 -2.72
CA ILE A 72 1.76 -2.72 -1.65
C ILE A 72 3.11 -3.24 -2.15
N PRO A 73 3.20 -4.02 -3.25
CA PRO A 73 4.49 -4.49 -3.75
C PRO A 73 5.43 -3.34 -4.13
N LEU A 74 4.91 -2.31 -4.81
CA LEU A 74 5.67 -1.10 -5.12
C LEU A 74 6.12 -0.34 -3.87
N LEU A 75 5.26 -0.24 -2.86
CA LEU A 75 5.58 0.44 -1.61
C LEU A 75 6.77 -0.25 -0.90
N VAL A 76 6.74 -1.58 -0.81
CA VAL A 76 7.82 -2.39 -0.24
C VAL A 76 9.11 -2.25 -1.06
N LYS A 77 9.01 -2.37 -2.40
CA LYS A 77 10.13 -2.17 -3.32
C LYS A 77 10.76 -0.77 -3.19
N SER A 78 9.95 0.24 -2.88
CA SER A 78 10.40 1.62 -2.66
C SER A 78 11.04 1.86 -1.28
N GLY A 79 11.17 0.81 -0.46
CA GLY A 79 11.93 0.83 0.79
C GLY A 79 11.10 0.82 2.07
N PHE A 80 9.78 0.67 1.99
CA PHE A 80 8.96 0.45 3.19
C PHE A 80 9.35 -0.86 3.88
N LYS A 81 9.50 -0.80 5.21
CA LYS A 81 9.87 -1.96 6.04
C LYS A 81 8.94 -2.20 7.24
N GLY A 82 7.88 -1.43 7.35
CA GLY A 82 6.93 -1.52 8.46
C GLY A 82 5.96 -2.70 8.30
N PRO A 83 5.15 -3.00 9.35
CA PRO A 83 4.12 -4.01 9.29
C PRO A 83 2.91 -3.55 8.46
N ILE A 84 2.27 -4.51 7.77
CA ILE A 84 0.99 -4.34 7.08
C ILE A 84 -0.08 -5.11 7.84
N TYR A 85 -0.93 -4.40 8.57
CA TYR A 85 -2.01 -5.01 9.36
C TYR A 85 -3.26 -5.21 8.52
N CYS A 86 -3.85 -6.41 8.60
CA CYS A 86 -5.11 -6.74 7.93
C CYS A 86 -5.80 -7.92 8.63
N SER A 87 -6.98 -8.32 8.17
CA SER A 87 -7.62 -9.54 8.65
C SER A 87 -6.96 -10.80 8.07
N GLU A 88 -7.08 -11.95 8.76
CA GLU A 88 -6.61 -13.24 8.23
C GLU A 88 -7.19 -13.53 6.84
N ALA A 89 -8.49 -13.28 6.62
CA ALA A 89 -9.14 -13.46 5.32
C ALA A 89 -8.56 -12.53 4.24
N THR A 90 -8.27 -11.27 4.59
CA THR A 90 -7.61 -10.32 3.68
C THR A 90 -6.23 -10.82 3.26
N TYR A 91 -5.44 -11.31 4.22
CA TYR A 91 -4.11 -11.84 3.95
C TYR A 91 -4.13 -13.05 3.02
N GLU A 92 -5.02 -14.02 3.27
CA GLU A 92 -5.16 -15.21 2.41
C GLU A 92 -5.56 -14.85 0.98
N LEU A 93 -6.42 -13.85 0.79
CA LEU A 93 -6.74 -13.35 -0.55
C LEU A 93 -5.55 -12.61 -1.20
N CYS A 94 -4.81 -11.79 -0.44
CA CYS A 94 -3.63 -11.07 -0.95
C CYS A 94 -2.51 -12.02 -1.42
N LYS A 95 -2.37 -13.20 -0.78
CA LYS A 95 -1.41 -14.24 -1.21
C LYS A 95 -1.66 -14.75 -2.63
N ILE A 96 -2.89 -14.63 -3.13
CA ILE A 96 -3.28 -15.05 -4.47
C ILE A 96 -3.31 -13.85 -5.41
N LEU A 97 -3.99 -12.77 -5.01
CA LEU A 97 -4.25 -11.62 -5.86
C LEU A 97 -3.00 -10.83 -6.23
N LEU A 98 -2.04 -10.67 -5.30
CA LEU A 98 -0.85 -9.86 -5.57
C LEU A 98 0.11 -10.56 -6.55
N PRO A 99 0.48 -11.85 -6.38
CA PRO A 99 1.30 -12.56 -7.36
C PRO A 99 0.63 -12.65 -8.74
N ASP A 100 -0.68 -12.93 -8.80
CA ASP A 100 -1.43 -12.96 -10.06
C ASP A 100 -1.38 -11.59 -10.78
N SER A 101 -1.57 -10.49 -10.03
CA SER A 101 -1.44 -9.15 -10.59
C SER A 101 -0.02 -8.84 -11.07
N GLY A 102 1.02 -9.33 -10.38
CA GLY A 102 2.41 -9.23 -10.82
C GLY A 102 2.63 -9.97 -12.14
N HIS A 103 2.16 -11.21 -12.23
CA HIS A 103 2.25 -12.04 -13.43
C HIS A 103 1.62 -11.36 -14.66
N LEU A 104 0.39 -10.87 -14.51
CA LEU A 104 -0.31 -10.17 -15.59
C LEU A 104 0.45 -8.94 -16.06
N GLN A 105 1.05 -8.16 -15.14
CA GLN A 105 1.84 -6.99 -15.51
C GLN A 105 3.12 -7.34 -16.25
N GLU A 106 3.78 -8.43 -15.87
CA GLU A 106 4.97 -8.92 -16.59
C GLU A 106 4.62 -9.36 -18.00
N GLU A 107 3.53 -10.10 -18.18
CA GLU A 107 3.04 -10.52 -19.50
C GLU A 107 2.65 -9.32 -20.37
N GLU A 108 1.97 -8.31 -19.80
CA GLU A 108 1.68 -7.06 -20.52
C GLU A 108 2.97 -6.35 -20.97
N ALA A 109 3.98 -6.28 -20.10
CA ALA A 109 5.28 -5.67 -20.44
C ALA A 109 6.01 -6.46 -21.53
N LYS A 110 6.08 -7.79 -21.44
CA LYS A 110 6.67 -8.67 -22.47
C LYS A 110 5.94 -8.51 -23.81
N TYR A 111 4.61 -8.50 -23.80
CA TYR A 111 3.81 -8.32 -25.00
C TYR A 111 4.05 -6.94 -25.64
N ALA A 112 4.10 -5.88 -24.85
CA ALA A 112 4.37 -4.53 -25.33
C ALA A 112 5.79 -4.41 -25.94
N ASN A 113 6.80 -5.06 -25.33
CA ASN A 113 8.15 -5.13 -25.89
C ASN A 113 8.19 -5.90 -27.21
N LYS A 114 7.49 -7.05 -27.30
CA LYS A 114 7.41 -7.87 -28.52
C LYS A 114 6.71 -7.17 -29.69
N ARG A 115 5.76 -6.29 -29.40
CA ARG A 115 4.95 -5.59 -30.42
C ARG A 115 5.41 -4.16 -30.69
N GLY A 116 6.28 -3.59 -29.85
CA GLY A 116 6.90 -2.29 -30.08
C GLY A 116 6.00 -1.06 -29.89
N PHE A 117 4.85 -1.17 -29.21
CA PHE A 117 3.89 -0.05 -29.04
C PHE A 117 3.98 0.68 -27.69
N SER A 118 4.95 0.32 -26.84
CA SER A 118 5.18 0.99 -25.56
C SER A 118 5.80 2.37 -25.75
N LYS A 119 5.45 3.34 -24.90
CA LYS A 119 6.19 4.62 -24.80
C LYS A 119 7.51 4.50 -24.03
N HIS A 120 7.66 3.43 -23.26
CA HIS A 120 8.86 3.14 -22.46
C HIS A 120 9.61 1.97 -23.10
N HIS A 121 10.93 2.12 -23.26
CA HIS A 121 11.80 1.12 -23.85
C HIS A 121 12.96 0.81 -22.88
N PRO A 122 13.00 -0.41 -22.29
CA PRO A 122 11.98 -1.45 -22.37
C PRO A 122 10.69 -1.06 -21.60
N ALA A 123 9.57 -1.66 -22.00
CA ALA A 123 8.36 -1.68 -21.18
C ALA A 123 8.65 -2.51 -19.93
N LEU A 124 8.39 -1.93 -18.76
CA LEU A 124 8.56 -2.59 -17.47
C LEU A 124 7.22 -2.68 -16.73
N PRO A 125 6.94 -3.79 -16.03
CA PRO A 125 5.81 -3.87 -15.11
C PRO A 125 6.00 -2.86 -13.98
N LEU A 126 4.93 -2.56 -13.22
CA LEU A 126 5.12 -1.78 -11.99
C LEU A 126 5.89 -2.60 -10.97
N TYR A 127 5.50 -3.87 -10.83
CA TYR A 127 6.14 -4.85 -9.97
C TYR A 127 5.99 -6.25 -10.59
N THR A 128 6.88 -7.17 -10.23
CA THR A 128 6.89 -8.56 -10.71
C THR A 128 6.17 -9.51 -9.75
N ILE A 129 6.05 -10.79 -10.11
CA ILE A 129 5.62 -11.84 -9.18
C ILE A 129 6.51 -11.85 -7.94
N GLU A 130 7.83 -11.77 -8.10
CA GLU A 130 8.79 -11.82 -6.99
C GLU A 130 8.64 -10.62 -6.06
N ASP A 131 8.42 -9.42 -6.61
CA ASP A 131 8.12 -8.23 -5.82
C ASP A 131 6.84 -8.42 -4.98
N ALA A 132 5.81 -9.02 -5.59
CA ALA A 132 4.54 -9.29 -4.92
C ALA A 132 4.70 -10.32 -3.79
N GLU A 133 5.40 -11.43 -4.04
CA GLU A 133 5.69 -12.45 -3.04
C GLU A 133 6.54 -11.91 -1.89
N ALA A 134 7.58 -11.13 -2.20
CA ALA A 134 8.42 -10.49 -1.19
C ALA A 134 7.60 -9.58 -0.27
N SER A 135 6.60 -8.87 -0.82
CA SER A 135 5.74 -7.98 -0.05
C SER A 135 4.87 -8.71 0.99
N LEU A 136 4.52 -9.98 0.76
CA LEU A 136 3.69 -10.77 1.66
C LEU A 136 4.37 -10.99 3.03
N SER A 137 5.70 -10.99 3.08
CA SER A 137 6.47 -11.14 4.34
C SER A 137 6.24 -10.01 5.36
N PHE A 138 5.75 -8.85 4.90
CA PHE A 138 5.45 -7.68 5.74
C PHE A 138 4.05 -7.72 6.36
N PHE A 139 3.18 -8.63 5.91
CA PHE A 139 1.82 -8.75 6.44
C PHE A 139 1.81 -9.32 7.86
N LYS A 140 0.97 -8.71 8.70
CA LYS A 140 0.69 -9.11 10.08
C LYS A 140 -0.82 -9.29 10.21
N PRO A 141 -1.36 -10.46 9.84
CA PRO A 141 -2.79 -10.74 9.96
C PRO A 141 -3.22 -10.70 11.43
N VAL A 142 -4.42 -10.18 11.67
CA VAL A 142 -5.00 -10.05 13.02
C VAL A 142 -6.36 -10.73 13.11
N LYS A 143 -6.62 -11.36 14.26
CA LYS A 143 -7.91 -12.00 14.55
C LYS A 143 -8.98 -10.93 14.79
N LYS A 144 -10.14 -11.08 14.14
CA LYS A 144 -11.34 -10.28 14.41
C LYS A 144 -11.64 -10.36 15.91
N LYS A 145 -11.75 -9.19 16.58
CA LYS A 145 -11.90 -8.92 18.03
C LYS A 145 -10.66 -8.40 18.77
N LYS A 146 -9.46 -8.44 18.20
CA LYS A 146 -8.32 -7.74 18.81
C LYS A 146 -8.37 -6.27 18.42
N LYS A 147 -8.55 -5.36 19.39
CA LYS A 147 -8.27 -3.94 19.15
C LYS A 147 -6.80 -3.84 18.76
N ILE A 148 -6.52 -3.60 17.48
CA ILE A 148 -5.18 -3.26 17.03
C ILE A 148 -4.98 -1.81 17.43
N PHE A 149 -4.66 -1.59 18.70
CA PHE A 149 -3.83 -0.45 19.03
C PHE A 149 -2.44 -0.96 18.78
N PRO A 150 -1.76 -0.58 17.69
CA PRO A 150 -0.37 -0.96 17.52
C PRO A 150 0.40 -0.33 18.70
N PRO A 151 0.77 -1.10 19.75
CA PRO A 151 1.20 -0.52 21.03
C PRO A 151 2.54 0.19 20.88
N LYS A 152 3.31 -0.23 19.86
CA LYS A 152 4.58 0.37 19.46
C LYS A 152 4.45 1.60 18.55
N LEU A 153 3.23 1.93 18.11
CA LEU A 153 2.99 3.09 17.26
C LEU A 153 2.44 4.28 18.04
N LEU A 154 2.16 4.16 19.34
CA LEU A 154 1.69 5.28 20.15
C LEU A 154 2.83 5.87 20.97
N THR A 155 2.99 7.18 20.92
CA THR A 155 3.82 7.92 21.89
C THR A 155 2.97 8.21 23.13
N THR A 156 3.36 7.64 24.28
CA THR A 156 2.69 7.97 25.55
C THR A 156 3.11 9.37 26.00
N THR A 157 2.33 10.39 25.65
CA THR A 157 2.42 11.69 26.31
C THR A 157 1.58 11.63 27.58
N LYS A 158 2.21 11.39 28.74
CA LYS A 158 1.58 11.63 30.04
C LYS A 158 1.34 13.14 30.16
N ARG A 159 0.14 13.63 29.86
CA ARG A 159 -0.30 14.93 30.36
C ARG A 159 -0.59 14.76 31.84
N GLN A 160 0.29 15.30 32.68
CA GLN A 160 0.03 15.50 34.10
C GLN A 160 -1.20 16.41 34.19
N ALA A 161 -2.32 15.87 34.64
CA ALA A 161 -3.43 16.70 35.07
C ALA A 161 -3.00 17.36 36.38
N ASN A 162 -2.78 18.68 36.36
CA ASN A 162 -2.64 19.44 37.59
C ASN A 162 -4.01 19.45 38.28
N PRO A 163 -4.11 18.98 39.54
CA PRO A 163 -5.31 19.18 40.32
C PRO A 163 -5.41 20.67 40.66
N PHE A 164 -6.57 21.27 40.36
CA PHE A 164 -7.02 22.48 41.05
C PHE A 164 -7.63 22.08 42.39
#